data_AF-A0A897NQ14-F1
#
_entry.id   AF-A0A897NQ14-F1
#
_cell.length_a   1.000
_cell.length_b   1.000
_cell.length_c   1.000
_cell.angle_alpha   90.00
_cell.angle_beta   90.00
_cell.angle_gamma   90.00
#
_symmetry.space_group_name_H-M   'P 1'
#
loop_
_entity.id
_entity.type
_entity.pdbx_description
1 polymer ?
#
loop_
_entity_poly.entity_id
_entity_poly.type
_entity_poly.pdbx_seq_one_letter_code
_entity_poly.pdbx_strand_id
1 'polypeptide(L)'
;MLVFAFDRDWTVDVNPHPQHEAVPLEWVRHLAHETDHAIYAIGNQDLAEEAAIPGVVDIVGRHADDWDHWLGDKQPDGRYESFPTRRERLALIEALHPAADRYIVVDDLDLSDVEGWQHYHAWEFVPAVRDGHLDLSLPLIDAQVSDDNLVTDGGLPTVAGIMPADADQLASFLGKYDDTPGFEITYEQDGDDVTRLCWDVTVVENSAEGAGPGVRCSSLVPEGESFTVPVGAIDVVHAVTLSAEAVTAQAETQPDAAAALRRLADAAPNQLRLSPVLTLLDQKPLPSQQQRDALYALAPLAAVRPAACTPAIPILRSLLRKDDPAGLHNALATLHAIGSTSPADIAPAVADIEPYLDSDRPSVRREAAGCLAVIAREDPSDVIGAVPSLVALLDEGAEQRQHAVSALAAVATEFPEATESAVGSLADIALDESEPDHVRLSAIAALGRTVRASSALVIDVFEDLVELYDADNHKLRNNAVALTYEVADLHTDVVEGYVDDIAALLTVDDDRTRINASGTLARVAKDFPASVNPLIPTFIDLLSDDNEQVRENACWVLGRLEASEAKATLEERLQEEPNETVRNRIAWALAAIDPV
;
A
#
# COMPACT_ATOMS: atom_id res chain seq x y z
N MET A 1 16.44 4.44 -37.79
CA MET A 1 15.13 4.09 -37.21
C MET A 1 14.45 3.03 -38.07
N LEU A 2 13.86 2.02 -37.44
CA LEU A 2 12.99 1.05 -38.08
C LEU A 2 11.53 1.50 -37.98
N VAL A 3 10.72 1.10 -38.96
CA VAL A 3 9.27 1.34 -38.94
C VAL A 3 8.55 0.00 -38.88
N PHE A 4 7.65 -0.13 -37.91
CA PHE A 4 6.85 -1.31 -37.68
C PHE A 4 5.37 -1.03 -37.92
N ALA A 5 4.71 -2.04 -38.49
CA ALA A 5 3.26 -2.06 -38.62
C ALA A 5 2.73 -3.40 -38.12
N PHE A 6 1.81 -3.36 -37.15
CA PHE A 6 1.26 -4.56 -36.52
C PHE A 6 -0.23 -4.69 -36.80
N ASP A 7 -0.69 -5.91 -37.06
CA ASP A 7 -2.06 -6.29 -36.74
C ASP A 7 -2.19 -6.68 -35.27
N ARG A 8 -3.40 -6.60 -34.75
CA ARG A 8 -3.83 -7.17 -33.47
C ARG A 8 -4.22 -8.63 -33.61
N ASP A 9 -5.13 -8.90 -34.54
CA ASP A 9 -5.88 -10.14 -34.55
C ASP A 9 -5.00 -11.27 -35.08
N TRP A 10 -4.97 -12.37 -34.34
CA TRP A 10 -4.09 -13.52 -34.57
C TRP A 10 -2.60 -13.20 -34.61
N THR A 11 -2.21 -12.04 -34.07
CA THR A 11 -0.85 -11.52 -34.17
C THR A 11 -0.28 -11.18 -32.80
N VAL A 12 -1.02 -10.43 -31.97
CA VAL A 12 -0.60 -10.03 -30.62
C VAL A 12 -1.28 -10.89 -29.55
N ASP A 13 -0.65 -11.10 -28.39
CA ASP A 13 -1.11 -11.99 -27.32
C ASP A 13 -2.47 -11.61 -26.68
N VAL A 14 -2.93 -10.38 -26.85
CA VAL A 14 -4.30 -9.95 -26.52
C VAL A 14 -5.37 -10.53 -27.45
N ASN A 15 -5.00 -11.00 -28.65
CA ASN A 15 -5.84 -11.79 -29.53
C ASN A 15 -5.00 -12.77 -30.38
N PRO A 16 -4.47 -13.85 -29.77
CA PRO A 16 -3.43 -14.67 -30.38
C PRO A 16 -4.00 -15.64 -31.43
N HIS A 17 -3.14 -16.09 -32.36
CA HIS A 17 -3.51 -17.19 -33.24
C HIS A 17 -3.68 -18.49 -32.43
N PRO A 18 -4.74 -19.30 -32.66
CA PRO A 18 -5.08 -20.44 -31.80
C PRO A 18 -4.04 -21.57 -31.77
N GLN A 19 -3.08 -21.59 -32.69
CA GLN A 19 -2.10 -22.68 -32.85
C GLN A 19 -0.64 -22.20 -32.96
N HIS A 20 -0.40 -20.89 -32.88
CA HIS A 20 0.91 -20.31 -33.16
C HIS A 20 1.28 -19.28 -32.10
N GLU A 21 2.58 -19.07 -31.92
CA GLU A 21 3.11 -18.09 -30.96
C GLU A 21 2.74 -16.67 -31.42
N ALA A 22 2.26 -15.87 -30.48
CA ALA A 22 1.87 -14.49 -30.69
C ALA A 22 2.97 -13.53 -30.24
N VAL A 23 3.00 -12.33 -30.82
CA VAL A 23 3.85 -11.24 -30.36
C VAL A 23 3.32 -10.75 -29.01
N PRO A 24 4.15 -10.68 -27.97
CA PRO A 24 3.71 -10.09 -26.70
C PRO A 24 3.32 -8.62 -26.89
N LEU A 25 2.18 -8.18 -26.33
CA LEU A 25 1.78 -6.77 -26.39
C LEU A 25 2.87 -5.85 -25.82
N GLU A 26 3.54 -6.32 -24.76
CA GLU A 26 4.67 -5.62 -24.15
C GLU A 26 5.86 -5.39 -25.09
N TRP A 27 6.08 -6.26 -26.09
CA TRP A 27 7.09 -6.02 -27.11
C TRP A 27 6.68 -4.90 -28.05
N VAL A 28 5.39 -4.83 -28.43
CA VAL A 28 4.85 -3.75 -29.26
C VAL A 28 4.96 -2.42 -28.50
N ARG A 29 4.59 -2.41 -27.21
CA ARG A 29 4.72 -1.24 -26.33
C ARG A 29 6.17 -0.81 -26.14
N HIS A 30 7.08 -1.74 -25.86
CA HIS A 30 8.49 -1.43 -25.71
C HIS A 30 9.08 -0.86 -27.01
N LEU A 31 8.78 -1.43 -28.17
CA LEU A 31 9.21 -0.85 -29.45
C LEU A 31 8.68 0.58 -29.61
N ALA A 32 7.41 0.80 -29.29
CA ALA A 32 6.75 2.09 -29.47
C ALA A 32 7.23 3.18 -28.49
N HIS A 33 7.55 2.80 -27.26
CA HIS A 33 7.70 3.75 -26.15
C HIS A 33 9.09 3.76 -25.52
N GLU A 34 9.94 2.76 -25.79
CA GLU A 34 11.30 2.65 -25.23
C GLU A 34 12.39 2.71 -26.31
N THR A 35 12.02 2.85 -27.58
CA THR A 35 12.97 2.91 -28.70
C THR A 35 12.64 4.02 -29.69
N ASP A 36 13.63 4.48 -30.45
CA ASP A 36 13.45 5.46 -31.53
C ASP A 36 12.87 4.79 -32.80
N HIS A 37 11.86 3.93 -32.66
CA HIS A 37 11.19 3.26 -33.77
C HIS A 37 9.78 3.82 -33.96
N ALA A 38 9.28 3.81 -35.19
CA ALA A 38 7.90 4.25 -35.46
C ALA A 38 6.98 3.02 -35.57
N ILE A 39 5.96 2.92 -34.73
CA ILE A 39 5.10 1.73 -34.62
C ILE A 39 3.66 2.14 -34.93
N TYR A 40 2.96 1.34 -35.73
CA TYR A 40 1.60 1.63 -36.19
C TYR A 40 0.66 0.43 -36.08
N ALA A 41 -0.59 0.67 -35.69
CA ALA A 41 -1.67 -0.33 -35.74
C ALA A 41 -2.36 -0.28 -37.11
N ILE A 42 -2.12 -1.30 -37.94
CA ILE A 42 -2.63 -1.33 -39.33
C ILE A 42 -3.81 -2.26 -39.55
N GLY A 43 -4.26 -2.99 -38.54
CA GLY A 43 -5.35 -3.96 -38.63
C GLY A 43 -6.55 -3.60 -37.78
N ASN A 44 -6.90 -4.46 -36.82
CA ASN A 44 -7.91 -4.12 -35.81
C ASN A 44 -7.41 -2.94 -34.95
N GLN A 45 -8.23 -1.90 -34.88
CA GLN A 45 -7.88 -0.62 -34.28
C GLN A 45 -7.91 -0.63 -32.75
N ASP A 46 -8.43 -1.67 -32.11
CA ASP A 46 -8.31 -1.86 -30.66
C ASP A 46 -6.83 -1.89 -30.23
N LEU A 47 -5.90 -2.33 -31.10
CA LEU A 47 -4.47 -2.33 -30.79
C LEU A 47 -3.89 -0.92 -30.64
N ALA A 48 -4.46 0.08 -31.33
CA ALA A 48 -4.04 1.47 -31.17
C ALA A 48 -4.26 1.93 -29.72
N GLU A 49 -5.39 1.53 -29.12
CA GLU A 49 -5.71 1.80 -27.72
C GLU A 49 -4.89 0.92 -26.77
N GLU A 50 -4.83 -0.40 -27.02
CA GLU A 50 -4.14 -1.36 -26.15
C GLU A 50 -2.63 -1.12 -26.06
N ALA A 51 -1.97 -0.74 -27.17
CA ALA A 51 -0.55 -0.44 -27.21
C ALA A 51 -0.23 1.06 -27.13
N ALA A 52 -1.24 1.93 -27.10
CA ALA A 52 -1.09 3.39 -27.18
C ALA A 52 -0.24 3.84 -28.40
N ILE A 53 -0.53 3.27 -29.58
CA ILE A 53 0.19 3.55 -30.83
C ILE A 53 -0.75 4.16 -31.89
N PRO A 54 -0.24 4.95 -32.85
CA PRO A 54 -1.07 5.53 -33.91
C PRO A 54 -1.81 4.46 -34.73
N GLY A 55 -3.12 4.68 -34.91
CA GLY A 55 -4.00 3.86 -35.74
C GLY A 55 -4.17 4.40 -37.16
N VAL A 56 -5.09 3.80 -37.92
CA VAL A 56 -5.38 4.14 -39.33
C VAL A 56 -5.89 5.57 -39.49
N VAL A 57 -6.68 6.06 -38.54
CA VAL A 57 -7.15 7.45 -38.56
C VAL A 57 -5.99 8.42 -38.38
N ASP A 58 -5.05 8.13 -37.48
CA ASP A 58 -3.84 8.94 -37.27
C ASP A 58 -2.91 8.91 -38.49
N ILE A 59 -2.78 7.75 -39.15
CA ILE A 59 -2.00 7.61 -40.38
C ILE A 59 -2.57 8.53 -41.47
N VAL A 60 -3.89 8.48 -41.71
CA VAL A 60 -4.53 9.32 -42.73
C VAL A 60 -4.49 10.79 -42.35
N GLY A 61 -4.71 11.14 -41.07
CA GLY A 61 -4.70 12.52 -40.60
C GLY A 61 -3.39 13.26 -40.77
N ARG A 62 -2.27 12.54 -40.88
CA ARG A 62 -0.96 13.12 -41.16
C ARG A 62 -0.74 13.44 -42.65
N HIS A 63 -1.70 13.08 -43.52
CA HIS A 63 -1.74 13.40 -44.95
C HIS A 63 -2.93 14.33 -45.25
N ALA A 64 -2.78 15.61 -44.92
CA ALA A 64 -3.88 16.60 -44.82
C ALA A 64 -4.70 16.84 -46.11
N ASP A 65 -4.22 16.44 -47.29
CA ASP A 65 -4.88 16.72 -48.59
C ASP A 65 -5.80 15.58 -49.10
N ASP A 66 -5.88 14.42 -48.42
CA ASP A 66 -6.55 13.22 -48.95
C ASP A 66 -7.59 12.57 -47.98
N TRP A 67 -8.06 13.29 -46.96
CA TRP A 67 -8.96 12.74 -45.92
C TRP A 67 -10.25 12.13 -46.47
N ASP A 68 -10.98 12.90 -47.29
CA ASP A 68 -12.24 12.46 -47.91
C ASP A 68 -12.04 11.30 -48.89
N HIS A 69 -10.84 11.17 -49.47
CA HIS A 69 -10.51 10.09 -50.38
C HIS A 69 -10.35 8.75 -49.67
N TRP A 70 -9.77 8.75 -48.47
CA TRP A 70 -9.43 7.53 -47.73
C TRP A 70 -10.49 7.09 -46.73
N LEU A 71 -11.10 8.03 -46.01
CA LEU A 71 -12.04 7.75 -44.92
C LEU A 71 -13.50 8.08 -45.25
N GLY A 72 -13.74 9.02 -46.18
CA GLY A 72 -15.07 9.53 -46.49
C GLY A 72 -15.72 10.24 -45.29
N ASP A 73 -17.05 10.36 -45.31
CA ASP A 73 -17.78 11.05 -44.23
C ASP A 73 -17.79 10.23 -42.93
N LYS A 74 -17.81 10.92 -41.79
CA LYS A 74 -17.95 10.29 -40.47
C LYS A 74 -19.41 10.06 -40.15
N GLN A 75 -19.78 8.81 -39.88
CA GLN A 75 -21.16 8.42 -39.58
C GLN A 75 -21.55 8.78 -38.13
N PRO A 76 -22.85 8.88 -37.82
CA PRO A 76 -23.35 9.23 -36.48
C PRO A 76 -22.94 8.26 -35.35
N ASP A 77 -22.52 7.04 -35.70
CA ASP A 77 -22.00 6.04 -34.75
C ASP A 77 -20.49 6.20 -34.48
N GLY A 78 -19.86 7.21 -35.10
CA GLY A 78 -18.44 7.52 -34.97
C GLY A 78 -17.53 6.80 -35.97
N ARG A 79 -18.04 5.91 -36.81
CA ARG A 79 -17.25 5.16 -37.81
C ARG A 79 -17.12 5.93 -39.13
N TYR A 80 -16.03 5.71 -39.84
CA TYR A 80 -15.80 6.27 -41.18
C TYR A 80 -16.38 5.36 -42.27
N GLU A 81 -16.83 5.95 -43.38
CA GLU A 81 -17.44 5.24 -44.51
C GLU A 81 -16.51 4.22 -45.17
N SER A 82 -15.22 4.53 -45.24
CA SER A 82 -14.20 3.64 -45.81
C SER A 82 -12.95 3.63 -44.95
N PHE A 83 -12.12 2.62 -45.17
CA PHE A 83 -10.74 2.61 -44.68
C PHE A 83 -9.82 2.16 -45.81
N PRO A 84 -8.59 2.70 -45.91
CA PRO A 84 -7.58 2.19 -46.83
C PRO A 84 -7.36 0.70 -46.62
N THR A 85 -7.02 -0.04 -47.67
CA THR A 85 -6.63 -1.45 -47.57
C THR A 85 -5.32 -1.61 -46.80
N ARG A 86 -5.02 -2.84 -46.37
CA ARG A 86 -3.77 -3.13 -45.64
C ARG A 86 -2.52 -2.67 -46.40
N ARG A 87 -2.50 -2.83 -47.73
CA ARG A 87 -1.39 -2.41 -48.59
C ARG A 87 -1.29 -0.90 -48.72
N GLU A 88 -2.43 -0.21 -48.85
CA GLU A 88 -2.47 1.25 -48.93
C GLU A 88 -2.03 1.89 -47.60
N ARG A 89 -2.38 1.30 -46.45
CA ARG A 89 -1.89 1.74 -45.13
C ARG A 89 -0.37 1.72 -45.05
N LEU A 90 0.26 0.64 -45.53
CA LEU A 90 1.73 0.54 -45.56
C LEU A 90 2.37 1.60 -46.46
N ALA A 91 1.78 1.86 -47.64
CA ALA A 91 2.26 2.92 -48.53
C ALA A 91 2.14 4.32 -47.89
N LEU A 92 1.04 4.58 -47.16
CA LEU A 92 0.86 5.83 -46.42
C LEU A 92 1.87 5.98 -45.29
N ILE A 93 2.20 4.90 -44.57
CA ILE A 93 3.23 4.91 -43.52
C ILE A 93 4.62 5.14 -44.13
N GLU A 94 4.95 4.48 -45.25
CA GLU A 94 6.21 4.69 -45.96
C GLU A 94 6.39 6.15 -46.39
N ALA A 95 5.32 6.80 -46.86
CA ALA A 95 5.34 8.22 -47.20
C ALA A 95 5.59 9.14 -45.98
N LEU A 96 5.20 8.74 -44.77
CA LEU A 96 5.48 9.48 -43.53
C LEU A 96 6.95 9.34 -43.09
N HIS A 97 7.60 8.24 -43.45
CA HIS A 97 8.94 7.89 -42.96
C HIS A 97 9.97 7.60 -44.07
N PRO A 98 10.11 8.44 -45.11
CA PRO A 98 10.91 8.12 -46.30
C PRO A 98 12.40 7.88 -46.03
N ALA A 99 12.89 8.23 -44.84
CA ALA A 99 14.27 8.06 -44.39
C ALA A 99 14.47 6.85 -43.45
N ALA A 100 13.47 5.99 -43.29
CA ALA A 100 13.58 4.79 -42.45
C ALA A 100 14.64 3.82 -43.01
N ASP A 101 15.35 3.14 -42.11
CA ASP A 101 16.39 2.19 -42.50
C ASP A 101 15.77 0.91 -43.10
N ARG A 102 14.66 0.45 -42.52
CA ARG A 102 13.88 -0.71 -42.95
C ARG A 102 12.43 -0.58 -42.49
N TYR A 103 11.53 -1.24 -43.21
CA TYR A 103 10.12 -1.37 -42.89
C TYR A 103 9.78 -2.83 -42.59
N ILE A 104 9.09 -3.08 -41.49
CA ILE A 104 8.72 -4.40 -41.01
C ILE A 104 7.22 -4.43 -40.75
N VAL A 105 6.52 -5.40 -41.32
CA VAL A 105 5.10 -5.61 -41.06
C VAL A 105 4.88 -6.99 -40.45
N VAL A 106 4.14 -7.03 -39.35
CA VAL A 106 3.78 -8.27 -38.65
C VAL A 106 2.26 -8.41 -38.68
N ASP A 107 1.78 -9.38 -39.44
CA ASP A 107 0.38 -9.46 -39.84
C ASP A 107 0.00 -10.93 -40.12
N ASP A 108 -1.26 -11.30 -39.84
CA ASP A 108 -1.78 -12.62 -40.15
C ASP A 108 -2.08 -12.76 -41.66
N LEU A 109 -2.37 -11.65 -42.34
CA LEU A 109 -2.45 -11.60 -43.79
C LEU A 109 -1.03 -11.67 -44.40
N ASP A 110 -0.88 -12.51 -45.42
CA ASP A 110 0.34 -12.50 -46.25
C ASP A 110 0.47 -11.13 -46.92
N LEU A 111 1.54 -10.40 -46.60
CA LEU A 111 1.88 -9.08 -47.15
C LEU A 111 3.25 -9.11 -47.84
N SER A 112 3.77 -10.30 -48.15
CA SER A 112 5.08 -10.48 -48.80
C SER A 112 5.15 -9.89 -50.22
N ASP A 113 3.99 -9.56 -50.80
CA ASP A 113 3.86 -8.90 -52.10
C ASP A 113 4.12 -7.38 -52.07
N VAL A 114 4.19 -6.77 -50.87
CA VAL A 114 4.38 -5.32 -50.73
C VAL A 114 5.87 -4.97 -50.85
N GLU A 115 6.26 -4.40 -52.00
CA GLU A 115 7.64 -3.97 -52.24
C GLU A 115 8.10 -2.97 -51.16
N GLY A 116 9.33 -3.13 -50.65
CA GLY A 116 9.91 -2.27 -49.62
C GLY A 116 9.64 -2.70 -48.18
N TRP A 117 8.63 -3.55 -47.95
CA TRP A 117 8.27 -4.06 -46.62
C TRP A 117 8.74 -5.49 -46.41
N GLN A 118 9.32 -5.76 -45.25
CA GLN A 118 9.60 -7.12 -44.82
C GLN A 118 8.44 -7.65 -43.99
N HIS A 119 7.71 -8.62 -44.55
CA HIS A 119 6.60 -9.27 -43.86
C HIS A 119 7.08 -10.41 -42.96
N TYR A 120 6.43 -10.54 -41.81
CA TYR A 120 6.48 -11.68 -40.92
C TYR A 120 5.08 -12.04 -40.45
N HIS A 121 4.82 -13.34 -40.27
CA HIS A 121 3.79 -13.75 -39.31
C HIS A 121 4.32 -13.69 -37.88
N ALA A 122 3.43 -13.62 -36.87
CA ALA A 122 3.83 -13.54 -35.46
C ALA A 122 4.80 -14.67 -35.04
N TRP A 123 4.55 -15.90 -35.50
CA TRP A 123 5.38 -17.08 -35.21
C TRP A 123 6.69 -17.15 -36.00
N GLU A 124 6.94 -16.21 -36.91
CA GLU A 124 8.22 -16.03 -37.59
C GLU A 124 8.97 -14.84 -36.99
N PHE A 125 8.23 -13.79 -36.61
CA PHE A 125 8.76 -12.59 -35.98
C PHE A 125 9.37 -12.89 -34.61
N VAL A 126 8.64 -13.59 -33.73
CA VAL A 126 9.09 -13.87 -32.36
C VAL A 126 10.40 -14.66 -32.34
N PRO A 127 10.56 -15.76 -33.12
CA PRO A 127 11.85 -16.44 -33.25
C PRO A 127 12.94 -15.57 -33.88
N ALA A 128 12.62 -14.76 -34.90
CA ALA A 128 13.60 -13.89 -35.54
C ALA A 128 14.20 -12.85 -34.57
N VAL A 129 13.41 -12.34 -33.63
CA VAL A 129 13.89 -11.49 -32.53
C VAL A 129 14.74 -12.30 -31.55
N ARG A 130 14.24 -13.44 -31.07
CA ARG A 130 14.95 -14.26 -30.05
C ARG A 130 16.30 -14.79 -30.54
N ASP A 131 16.39 -15.14 -31.82
CA ASP A 131 17.61 -15.67 -32.45
C ASP A 131 18.60 -14.55 -32.84
N GLY A 132 18.25 -13.28 -32.58
CA GLY A 132 19.09 -12.12 -32.86
C GLY A 132 19.18 -11.76 -34.35
N HIS A 133 18.24 -12.22 -35.18
CA HIS A 133 18.15 -11.82 -36.59
C HIS A 133 17.60 -10.40 -36.76
N LEU A 134 16.84 -9.92 -35.77
CA LEU A 134 16.47 -8.53 -35.58
C LEU A 134 17.06 -8.06 -34.24
N ASP A 135 18.08 -7.20 -34.29
CA ASP A 135 18.74 -6.64 -33.09
C ASP A 135 17.84 -5.57 -32.47
N LEU A 136 16.78 -6.02 -31.80
CA LEU A 136 15.83 -5.21 -31.07
C LEU A 136 16.05 -5.54 -29.59
N SER A 137 16.42 -4.54 -28.79
CA SER A 137 16.75 -4.67 -27.36
C SER A 137 15.54 -5.02 -26.48
N LEU A 138 14.77 -6.04 -26.86
CA LEU A 138 13.45 -6.34 -26.30
C LEU A 138 13.53 -7.11 -24.98
N PRO A 139 12.59 -6.84 -24.04
CA PRO A 139 12.58 -7.50 -22.74
C PRO A 139 12.31 -9.01 -22.87
N LEU A 140 13.06 -9.81 -22.11
CA LEU A 140 12.79 -11.24 -21.94
C LEU A 140 11.58 -11.40 -21.01
N ILE A 141 10.44 -11.78 -21.57
CA ILE A 141 9.20 -11.96 -20.81
C ILE A 141 9.19 -13.37 -20.21
N ASP A 142 9.57 -13.48 -18.93
CA ASP A 142 9.01 -14.47 -18.01
C ASP A 142 7.97 -13.75 -17.15
N ALA A 143 6.81 -14.37 -16.94
CA ALA A 143 5.63 -13.75 -16.34
C ALA A 143 5.90 -13.25 -14.90
N GLN A 144 6.35 -11.99 -14.77
CA GLN A 144 6.28 -11.09 -13.61
C GLN A 144 7.27 -9.92 -13.83
N VAL A 145 6.88 -8.89 -14.58
CA VAL A 145 7.58 -7.59 -14.53
C VAL A 145 6.56 -6.46 -14.60
N SER A 146 6.74 -5.52 -13.68
CA SER A 146 5.94 -4.34 -13.39
C SER A 146 6.24 -3.16 -14.31
N ASP A 147 5.19 -2.38 -14.52
CA ASP A 147 4.89 -1.30 -15.47
C ASP A 147 5.69 0.02 -15.27
N ASP A 148 6.98 -0.04 -14.92
CA ASP A 148 7.64 1.06 -14.18
C ASP A 148 8.83 1.77 -14.85
N ASN A 149 9.00 1.71 -16.17
CA ASN A 149 9.95 2.57 -16.90
C ASN A 149 9.43 2.86 -18.31
N LEU A 150 8.82 4.05 -18.47
CA LEU A 150 8.42 4.61 -19.76
C LEU A 150 9.23 5.90 -20.03
N VAL A 151 9.94 6.00 -21.16
CA VAL A 151 10.69 7.21 -21.59
C VAL A 151 10.16 7.73 -22.93
N THR A 152 9.40 8.81 -22.91
CA THR A 152 8.78 9.40 -24.12
C THR A 152 9.66 10.44 -24.81
N ASP A 153 9.76 10.37 -26.14
CA ASP A 153 10.39 11.34 -27.03
C ASP A 153 9.45 12.52 -27.36
N GLY A 154 9.17 13.37 -26.37
CA GLY A 154 8.76 14.76 -26.62
C GLY A 154 7.37 15.03 -27.22
N GLY A 155 6.50 14.01 -27.34
CA GLY A 155 5.05 14.18 -27.50
C GLY A 155 4.32 13.80 -26.21
N LEU A 156 3.43 14.65 -25.69
CA LEU A 156 2.62 14.32 -24.51
C LEU A 156 1.72 13.10 -24.83
N PRO A 157 1.75 12.02 -24.04
CA PRO A 157 0.82 10.91 -24.23
C PRO A 157 -0.61 11.40 -23.98
N THR A 158 -1.42 11.46 -25.03
CA THR A 158 -2.84 11.79 -24.94
C THR A 158 -3.64 10.50 -24.78
N VAL A 159 -4.39 10.38 -23.69
CA VAL A 159 -5.17 9.17 -23.34
C VAL A 159 -6.53 9.19 -24.05
N ALA A 160 -7.15 10.37 -24.16
CA ALA A 160 -8.39 10.61 -24.90
C ALA A 160 -8.61 12.12 -25.11
N GLY A 161 -9.22 12.52 -26.22
CA GLY A 161 -9.54 13.93 -26.52
C GLY A 161 -11.03 14.15 -26.83
N ILE A 162 -11.53 15.35 -26.53
CA ILE A 162 -12.86 15.82 -26.90
C ILE A 162 -12.79 17.22 -27.49
N MET A 163 -13.51 17.45 -28.59
CA MET A 163 -13.89 18.80 -29.05
C MET A 163 -15.33 19.07 -28.58
N PRO A 164 -15.54 19.82 -27.49
CA PRO A 164 -16.86 19.90 -26.86
C PRO A 164 -17.81 20.81 -27.64
N ALA A 165 -18.96 20.27 -28.06
CA ALA A 165 -20.01 21.07 -28.71
C ALA A 165 -20.82 21.90 -27.71
N ASP A 166 -20.93 21.43 -26.47
CA ASP A 166 -21.60 22.09 -25.36
C ASP A 166 -21.04 21.69 -23.99
N ALA A 167 -21.54 22.35 -22.94
CA ALA A 167 -21.09 22.17 -21.56
C ALA A 167 -21.43 20.78 -20.98
N ASP A 168 -22.54 20.18 -21.41
CA ASP A 168 -23.00 18.87 -20.91
C ASP A 168 -22.10 17.76 -21.45
N GLN A 169 -21.71 17.85 -22.73
CA GLN A 169 -20.78 16.93 -23.36
C GLN A 169 -19.39 16.99 -22.69
N LEU A 170 -18.90 18.21 -22.40
CA LEU A 170 -17.64 18.39 -21.71
C LEU A 170 -17.69 17.86 -20.27
N ALA A 171 -18.76 18.13 -19.52
CA ALA A 171 -18.94 17.60 -18.17
C ALA A 171 -18.96 16.06 -18.15
N SER A 172 -19.61 15.44 -19.14
CA SER A 172 -19.62 13.98 -19.28
C SER A 172 -18.24 13.41 -19.60
N PHE A 173 -17.42 14.10 -20.41
CA PHE A 173 -16.04 13.69 -20.66
C PHE A 173 -15.19 13.81 -19.40
N LEU A 174 -15.22 14.96 -18.73
CA LEU A 174 -14.45 15.19 -17.51
C LEU A 174 -14.80 14.20 -16.41
N GLY A 175 -16.09 13.87 -16.23
CA GLY A 175 -16.52 12.84 -15.28
C GLY A 175 -16.15 11.40 -15.67
N LYS A 176 -15.79 11.14 -16.94
CA LYS A 176 -15.25 9.83 -17.37
C LYS A 176 -13.75 9.71 -17.10
N TYR A 177 -13.05 10.85 -17.03
CA TYR A 177 -11.61 10.95 -16.84
C TYR A 177 -11.27 11.74 -15.56
N ASP A 178 -12.07 11.58 -14.51
CA ASP A 178 -11.86 12.25 -13.22
C ASP A 178 -10.60 11.74 -12.49
N ASP A 179 -10.21 10.49 -12.76
CA ASP A 179 -8.98 9.87 -12.26
C ASP A 179 -7.72 10.24 -13.09
N THR A 180 -7.85 11.02 -14.17
CA THR A 180 -6.70 11.43 -14.99
C THR A 180 -5.86 12.48 -14.24
N PRO A 181 -4.52 12.41 -14.32
CA PRO A 181 -3.64 13.27 -13.52
C PRO A 181 -3.63 14.74 -13.99
N GLY A 182 -4.09 15.03 -15.20
CA GLY A 182 -4.26 16.40 -15.70
C GLY A 182 -4.87 16.46 -17.10
N PHE A 183 -5.15 17.68 -17.55
CA PHE A 183 -5.77 17.97 -18.83
C PHE A 183 -4.93 18.96 -19.63
N GLU A 184 -4.86 18.76 -20.94
CA GLU A 184 -4.39 19.79 -21.87
C GLU A 184 -5.61 20.43 -22.54
N ILE A 185 -5.72 21.75 -22.48
CA ILE A 185 -6.80 22.51 -23.09
C ILE A 185 -6.25 23.46 -24.14
N THR A 186 -6.81 23.39 -25.35
CA THR A 186 -6.56 24.35 -26.43
C THR A 186 -7.81 25.20 -26.61
N TYR A 187 -7.64 26.51 -26.61
CA TYR A 187 -8.72 27.47 -26.74
C TYR A 187 -8.28 28.75 -27.47
N GLU A 188 -9.22 29.39 -28.17
CA GLU A 188 -8.98 30.63 -28.89
C GLU A 188 -8.92 31.81 -27.91
N GLN A 189 -7.82 32.58 -27.95
CA GLN A 189 -7.65 33.81 -27.19
C GLN A 189 -7.08 34.90 -28.09
N ASP A 190 -7.80 36.02 -28.22
CA ASP A 190 -7.41 37.17 -29.06
C ASP A 190 -7.13 36.82 -30.55
N GLY A 191 -7.71 35.71 -31.05
CA GLY A 191 -7.57 35.24 -32.42
C GLY A 191 -6.39 34.28 -32.67
N ASP A 192 -5.68 33.88 -31.61
CA ASP A 192 -4.64 32.86 -31.63
C ASP A 192 -5.07 31.65 -30.77
N ASP A 193 -4.71 30.44 -31.19
CA ASP A 193 -4.95 29.22 -30.40
C ASP A 193 -3.91 29.14 -29.27
N VAL A 194 -4.39 29.02 -28.04
CA VAL A 194 -3.56 28.90 -26.84
C VAL A 194 -3.76 27.53 -26.22
N THR A 195 -2.67 26.76 -26.10
CA THR A 195 -2.66 25.47 -25.39
C THR A 195 -2.09 25.62 -23.98
N ARG A 196 -2.80 25.10 -22.98
CA ARG A 196 -2.36 25.10 -21.58
C ARG A 196 -2.55 23.74 -20.90
N LEU A 197 -1.64 23.42 -20.00
CA LEU A 197 -1.69 22.22 -19.17
C LEU A 197 -2.30 22.58 -17.81
N CYS A 198 -3.34 21.86 -17.42
CA CYS A 198 -4.14 22.09 -16.22
C CYS A 198 -4.16 20.80 -15.40
N TRP A 199 -4.18 20.89 -14.07
CA TRP A 199 -4.32 19.70 -13.23
C TRP A 199 -5.79 19.39 -12.91
N ASP A 200 -6.66 20.41 -12.99
CA ASP A 200 -8.11 20.26 -12.82
C ASP A 200 -8.84 21.18 -13.80
N VAL A 201 -9.96 20.67 -14.31
CA VAL A 201 -10.82 21.33 -15.29
C VAL A 201 -12.26 21.06 -14.88
N THR A 202 -12.98 22.09 -14.47
CA THR A 202 -14.36 21.97 -13.97
C THR A 202 -15.30 22.91 -14.72
N VAL A 203 -16.45 22.38 -15.16
CA VAL A 203 -17.49 23.18 -15.81
C VAL A 203 -18.17 24.09 -14.78
N VAL A 204 -18.38 25.36 -15.14
CA VAL A 204 -18.99 26.39 -14.29
C VAL A 204 -20.10 27.14 -15.04
N GLU A 205 -21.16 27.49 -14.34
CA GLU A 205 -22.35 28.11 -14.96
C GLU A 205 -22.11 29.55 -15.47
N ASN A 206 -21.11 30.28 -14.95
CA ASN A 206 -20.83 31.66 -15.33
C ASN A 206 -19.32 31.91 -15.53
N SER A 207 -18.93 32.25 -16.76
CA SER A 207 -17.58 32.77 -17.04
C SER A 207 -17.46 34.26 -16.68
N ALA A 208 -16.26 34.71 -16.29
CA ALA A 208 -16.02 36.10 -15.87
C ALA A 208 -16.19 37.14 -17.01
N GLU A 209 -16.16 36.70 -18.28
CA GLU A 209 -16.18 37.58 -19.46
C GLU A 209 -17.45 37.46 -20.33
N GLY A 210 -18.36 36.52 -20.05
CA GLY A 210 -19.59 36.35 -20.82
C GLY A 210 -20.65 35.53 -20.08
N ALA A 211 -21.91 35.98 -20.17
CA ALA A 211 -23.07 35.41 -19.46
C ALA A 211 -23.52 34.03 -20.00
N GLY A 212 -22.61 33.06 -20.05
CA GLY A 212 -22.82 31.68 -20.48
C GLY A 212 -21.87 30.69 -19.78
N PRO A 213 -22.04 29.38 -20.01
CA PRO A 213 -21.25 28.34 -19.37
C PRO A 213 -19.77 28.45 -19.77
N GLY A 214 -18.90 28.29 -18.79
CA GLY A 214 -17.46 28.30 -18.95
C GLY A 214 -16.81 27.11 -18.26
N VAL A 215 -15.50 27.04 -18.34
CA VAL A 215 -14.68 26.00 -17.74
C VAL A 215 -13.62 26.67 -16.90
N ARG A 216 -13.62 26.36 -15.60
CA ARG A 216 -12.56 26.77 -14.68
C ARG A 216 -11.41 25.80 -14.82
N CYS A 217 -10.26 26.32 -15.23
CA CYS A 217 -9.03 25.58 -15.43
C CYS A 217 -8.05 25.97 -14.32
N SER A 218 -7.58 24.98 -13.58
CA SER A 218 -6.59 25.16 -12.51
C SER A 218 -5.19 24.92 -13.09
N SER A 219 -4.38 25.99 -13.15
CA SER A 219 -3.04 25.97 -13.73
C SER A 219 -2.06 25.13 -12.90
N LEU A 220 -1.13 24.46 -13.57
CA LEU A 220 -0.01 23.75 -12.94
C LEU A 220 1.02 24.69 -12.30
N VAL A 221 1.11 25.93 -12.78
CA VAL A 221 2.07 26.97 -12.33
C VAL A 221 1.33 28.04 -11.50
N PRO A 222 1.97 28.70 -10.51
CA PRO A 222 1.29 29.63 -9.60
C PRO A 222 0.78 30.96 -10.19
N GLU A 223 1.28 31.46 -11.32
CA GLU A 223 0.72 32.68 -11.92
C GLU A 223 -0.67 32.40 -12.51
N GLY A 224 -1.71 32.88 -11.80
CA GLY A 224 -3.12 32.72 -12.16
C GLY A 224 -3.72 31.42 -11.63
N GLU A 225 -3.93 31.34 -10.31
CA GLU A 225 -4.42 30.16 -9.56
C GLU A 225 -5.57 29.39 -10.23
N SER A 226 -6.43 30.08 -10.99
CA SER A 226 -7.31 29.47 -11.97
C SER A 226 -7.69 30.52 -13.01
N PHE A 227 -7.92 30.08 -14.24
CA PHE A 227 -8.50 30.91 -15.30
C PHE A 227 -9.82 30.30 -15.77
N THR A 228 -10.64 31.05 -16.48
CA THR A 228 -11.92 30.55 -17.00
C THR A 228 -11.98 30.76 -18.49
N VAL A 229 -12.31 29.69 -19.21
CA VAL A 229 -12.47 29.70 -20.67
C VAL A 229 -13.94 29.49 -21.01
N PRO A 230 -14.59 30.34 -21.83
CA PRO A 230 -15.93 30.08 -22.33
C PRO A 230 -15.97 28.77 -23.12
N VAL A 231 -17.00 27.93 -22.94
CA VAL A 231 -17.06 26.62 -23.63
C VAL A 231 -16.97 26.76 -25.15
N GLY A 232 -17.59 27.79 -25.72
CA GLY A 232 -17.55 28.03 -27.17
C GLY A 232 -16.22 28.53 -27.73
N ALA A 233 -15.23 28.81 -26.88
CA ALA A 233 -13.86 29.15 -27.30
C ALA A 233 -12.90 27.95 -27.16
N ILE A 234 -13.36 26.80 -26.67
CA ILE A 234 -12.54 25.61 -26.47
C ILE A 234 -12.54 24.80 -27.76
N ASP A 235 -11.36 24.60 -28.33
CA ASP A 235 -11.18 23.78 -29.53
C ASP A 235 -11.11 22.31 -29.15
N VAL A 236 -10.26 21.96 -28.18
CA VAL A 236 -10.05 20.59 -27.73
C VAL A 236 -9.61 20.51 -26.27
N VAL A 237 -10.05 19.46 -25.59
CA VAL A 237 -9.58 19.06 -24.26
C VAL A 237 -9.06 17.63 -24.35
N HIS A 238 -7.81 17.41 -23.95
CA HIS A 238 -7.21 16.09 -23.83
C HIS A 238 -7.03 15.71 -22.37
N ALA A 239 -7.41 14.48 -22.02
CA ALA A 239 -6.93 13.80 -20.84
C ALA A 239 -5.47 13.38 -21.10
N VAL A 240 -4.55 13.82 -20.24
CA VAL A 240 -3.10 13.61 -20.42
C VAL A 240 -2.48 13.01 -19.18
N THR A 241 -1.36 12.30 -19.35
CA THR A 241 -0.47 11.94 -18.25
C THR A 241 0.49 13.10 -17.96
N LEU A 242 0.72 13.41 -16.68
CA LEU A 242 1.59 14.52 -16.28
C LEU A 242 3.00 14.01 -15.98
N SER A 243 3.96 14.27 -16.88
CA SER A 243 5.37 14.00 -16.56
C SER A 243 5.98 15.14 -15.73
N ALA A 244 6.94 14.81 -14.86
CA ALA A 244 7.70 15.81 -14.12
C ALA A 244 8.42 16.82 -15.04
N GLU A 245 8.77 16.41 -16.26
CA GLU A 245 9.41 17.26 -17.27
C GLU A 245 8.41 18.24 -17.89
N ALA A 246 7.22 17.78 -18.27
CA ALA A 246 6.16 18.64 -18.80
C ALA A 246 5.72 19.69 -17.77
N VAL A 247 5.58 19.26 -16.52
CA VAL A 247 5.15 20.12 -15.41
C VAL A 247 6.22 21.15 -15.05
N THR A 248 7.51 20.77 -15.03
CA THR A 248 8.60 21.73 -14.73
C THR A 248 8.96 22.61 -15.92
N ALA A 249 8.72 22.19 -17.17
CA ALA A 249 8.97 23.01 -18.36
C ALA A 249 8.09 24.28 -18.43
N GLN A 250 6.90 24.25 -17.82
CA GLN A 250 6.03 25.44 -17.74
C GLN A 250 6.43 26.41 -16.62
N ALA A 251 7.30 26.00 -15.70
CA ALA A 251 7.70 26.84 -14.59
C ALA A 251 8.71 27.91 -15.03
N GLU A 252 8.35 29.18 -14.85
CA GLU A 252 9.25 30.30 -15.17
C GLU A 252 10.33 30.51 -14.10
N THR A 253 10.01 30.13 -12.85
CA THR A 253 10.89 30.30 -11.70
C THR A 253 11.09 29.00 -10.91
N GLN A 254 12.16 28.92 -10.12
CA GLN A 254 12.39 27.76 -9.24
C GLN A 254 11.28 27.51 -8.19
N PRO A 255 10.66 28.54 -7.56
CA PRO A 255 9.45 28.35 -6.75
C PRO A 255 8.29 27.73 -7.52
N ASP A 256 8.08 28.16 -8.75
CA ASP A 256 7.03 27.62 -9.60
C ASP A 256 7.27 26.14 -9.88
N ALA A 257 8.52 25.76 -10.18
CA ALA A 257 8.89 24.37 -10.40
C ALA A 257 8.66 23.51 -9.14
N ALA A 258 8.99 24.02 -7.95
CA ALA A 258 8.77 23.31 -6.69
C ALA A 258 7.27 23.12 -6.38
N ALA A 259 6.46 24.16 -6.58
CA ALA A 259 5.01 24.10 -6.42
C ALA A 259 4.38 23.12 -7.42
N ALA A 260 4.87 23.10 -8.66
CA ALA A 260 4.39 22.20 -9.70
C ALA A 260 4.74 20.73 -9.39
N LEU A 261 5.95 20.45 -8.89
CA LEU A 261 6.34 19.11 -8.42
C LEU A 261 5.50 18.63 -7.23
N ARG A 262 5.18 19.52 -6.29
CA ARG A 262 4.27 19.22 -5.18
C ARG A 262 2.88 18.84 -5.67
N ARG A 263 2.30 19.63 -6.56
CA ARG A 263 0.99 19.34 -7.15
C ARG A 263 1.00 18.01 -7.91
N LEU A 264 2.07 17.72 -8.65
CA LEU A 264 2.25 16.42 -9.29
C LEU A 264 2.32 15.28 -8.27
N ALA A 265 2.95 15.48 -7.12
CA ALA A 265 2.98 14.48 -6.05
C ALA A 265 1.60 14.20 -5.47
N ASP A 266 0.78 15.24 -5.31
CA ASP A 266 -0.58 15.12 -4.76
C ASP A 266 -1.52 14.41 -5.74
N ALA A 267 -1.39 14.67 -7.06
CA ALA A 267 -2.26 14.09 -8.09
C ALA A 267 -1.77 12.73 -8.61
N ALA A 268 -0.47 12.57 -8.83
CA ALA A 268 0.13 11.41 -9.48
C ALA A 268 1.52 11.08 -8.89
N PRO A 269 1.60 10.63 -7.62
CA PRO A 269 2.87 10.36 -6.94
C PRO A 269 3.76 9.32 -7.66
N ASN A 270 3.15 8.40 -8.42
CA ASN A 270 3.89 7.42 -9.24
C ASN A 270 4.66 8.07 -10.40
N GLN A 271 4.15 9.17 -10.96
CA GLN A 271 4.76 9.88 -12.09
C GLN A 271 5.86 10.87 -11.64
N LEU A 272 5.93 11.19 -10.35
CA LEU A 272 6.93 12.11 -9.81
C LEU A 272 8.32 11.48 -9.77
N ARG A 273 9.31 12.08 -10.45
CA ARG A 273 10.71 11.66 -10.26
C ARG A 273 11.27 12.22 -8.95
N LEU A 274 12.01 11.38 -8.21
CA LEU A 274 12.59 11.77 -6.92
C LEU A 274 13.77 12.75 -7.07
N SER A 275 14.60 12.62 -8.11
CA SER A 275 15.84 13.41 -8.25
C SER A 275 15.62 14.94 -8.26
N PRO A 276 14.61 15.50 -8.97
CA PRO A 276 14.28 16.92 -8.87
C PRO A 276 13.90 17.35 -7.45
N VAL A 277 13.13 16.53 -6.73
CA VAL A 277 12.70 16.80 -5.34
C VAL A 277 13.90 16.86 -4.41
N LEU A 278 14.80 15.87 -4.48
CA LEU A 278 16.03 15.85 -3.67
C LEU A 278 16.95 17.03 -3.96
N THR A 279 17.03 17.43 -5.24
CA THR A 279 17.86 18.57 -5.67
C THR A 279 17.35 19.87 -5.06
N LEU A 280 16.02 20.09 -5.01
CA LEU A 280 15.44 21.25 -4.33
C LEU A 280 15.69 21.22 -2.82
N LEU A 281 15.56 20.04 -2.20
CA LEU A 281 15.78 19.88 -0.76
C LEU A 281 17.25 20.12 -0.34
N ASP A 282 18.23 19.78 -1.18
CA ASP A 282 19.66 19.94 -0.86
C ASP A 282 20.21 21.37 -1.07
N GLN A 283 19.44 22.26 -1.71
CA GLN A 283 19.85 23.65 -1.94
C GLN A 283 20.08 24.42 -0.63
N LYS A 284 21.02 25.38 -0.63
CA LYS A 284 21.31 26.23 0.53
C LYS A 284 21.19 27.70 0.15
N PRO A 285 20.65 28.57 1.04
CA PRO A 285 20.23 28.33 2.43
C PRO A 285 18.80 27.78 2.61
N LEU A 286 18.53 27.18 3.78
CA LEU A 286 17.26 26.53 4.17
C LEU A 286 16.44 27.35 5.19
N PRO A 287 15.08 27.31 5.21
CA PRO A 287 14.17 26.78 4.18
C PRO A 287 13.47 27.90 3.38
N SER A 288 13.72 27.95 2.07
CA SER A 288 12.91 28.76 1.15
C SER A 288 11.52 28.11 0.95
N GLN A 289 10.54 28.85 0.42
CA GLN A 289 9.21 28.31 0.07
C GLN A 289 9.33 27.03 -0.80
N GLN A 290 10.34 26.99 -1.67
CA GLN A 290 10.62 25.89 -2.59
C GLN A 290 10.93 24.58 -1.86
N GLN A 291 11.67 24.65 -0.76
CA GLN A 291 12.06 23.46 0.02
C GLN A 291 10.90 22.91 0.82
N ARG A 292 10.00 23.79 1.26
CA ARG A 292 8.72 23.35 1.83
C ARG A 292 7.93 22.59 0.79
N ASP A 293 7.75 23.15 -0.41
CA ASP A 293 6.99 22.48 -1.47
C ASP A 293 7.63 21.15 -1.91
N ALA A 294 8.96 21.08 -1.99
CA ALA A 294 9.66 19.82 -2.23
C ALA A 294 9.46 18.79 -1.11
N LEU A 295 9.39 19.22 0.16
CA LEU A 295 9.12 18.32 1.27
C LEU A 295 7.65 17.86 1.30
N TYR A 296 6.71 18.74 0.96
CA TYR A 296 5.30 18.37 0.75
C TYR A 296 5.15 17.36 -0.38
N ALA A 297 5.97 17.45 -1.44
CA ALA A 297 5.98 16.49 -2.54
C ALA A 297 6.49 15.10 -2.13
N LEU A 298 7.36 15.03 -1.12
CA LEU A 298 8.04 13.80 -0.74
C LEU A 298 7.15 12.83 0.04
N ALA A 299 6.23 13.34 0.87
CA ALA A 299 5.38 12.48 1.70
C ALA A 299 4.37 11.65 0.88
N PRO A 300 3.60 12.21 -0.08
CA PRO A 300 2.75 11.43 -0.98
C PRO A 300 3.55 10.42 -1.80
N LEU A 301 4.74 10.81 -2.27
CA LEU A 301 5.63 9.91 -3.00
C LEU A 301 6.07 8.72 -2.14
N ALA A 302 6.49 8.96 -0.89
CA ALA A 302 6.92 7.89 0.01
C ALA A 302 5.75 6.99 0.46
N ALA A 303 4.52 7.51 0.50
CA ALA A 303 3.34 6.70 0.79
C ALA A 303 3.09 5.62 -0.29
N VAL A 304 3.47 5.88 -1.55
CA VAL A 304 3.28 4.91 -2.65
C VAL A 304 4.56 4.16 -3.00
N ARG A 305 5.73 4.82 -2.93
CA ARG A 305 7.04 4.24 -3.28
C ARG A 305 8.08 4.47 -2.16
N PRO A 306 7.88 3.89 -0.97
CA PRO A 306 8.70 4.16 0.21
C PRO A 306 10.18 3.83 0.00
N ALA A 307 10.49 2.66 -0.58
CA ALA A 307 11.88 2.25 -0.84
C ALA A 307 12.63 3.19 -1.80
N ALA A 308 11.92 3.84 -2.73
CA ALA A 308 12.53 4.82 -3.62
C ALA A 308 13.00 6.06 -2.85
N CYS A 309 12.34 6.40 -1.74
CA CYS A 309 12.61 7.60 -0.93
C CYS A 309 13.74 7.44 0.10
N THR A 310 14.33 6.26 0.28
CA THR A 310 15.48 6.03 1.19
C THR A 310 16.63 7.05 1.02
N PRO A 311 17.01 7.49 -0.20
CA PRO A 311 18.04 8.52 -0.37
C PRO A 311 17.72 9.88 0.28
N ALA A 312 16.46 10.15 0.64
CA ALA A 312 16.05 11.38 1.32
C ALA A 312 16.41 11.41 2.81
N ILE A 313 16.63 10.24 3.45
CA ILE A 313 16.83 10.12 4.90
C ILE A 313 17.89 11.09 5.46
N PRO A 314 19.10 11.24 4.88
CA PRO A 314 20.10 12.17 5.41
C PRO A 314 19.62 13.62 5.43
N ILE A 315 18.82 14.02 4.43
CA ILE A 315 18.28 15.38 4.34
C ILE A 315 17.16 15.55 5.38
N LEU A 316 16.26 14.58 5.52
CA LEU A 316 15.18 14.60 6.51
C LEU A 316 15.74 14.71 7.93
N ARG A 317 16.77 13.92 8.27
CA ARG A 317 17.46 14.02 9.57
C ARG A 317 18.09 15.40 9.79
N SER A 318 18.69 15.98 8.76
CA SER A 318 19.25 17.34 8.82
C SER A 318 18.17 18.39 9.06
N LEU A 319 16.96 18.22 8.50
CA LEU A 319 15.80 19.08 8.75
C LEU A 319 15.30 18.94 10.20
N LEU A 320 15.14 17.71 10.68
CA LEU A 320 14.76 17.43 12.07
C LEU A 320 15.74 18.05 13.08
N ARG A 321 17.05 18.02 12.82
CA ARG A 321 18.05 18.66 13.71
C ARG A 321 17.98 20.18 13.73
N LYS A 322 17.44 20.79 12.68
CA LYS A 322 17.32 22.26 12.56
C LYS A 322 16.01 22.78 13.15
N ASP A 323 15.09 21.89 13.50
CA ASP A 323 13.78 22.21 14.07
C ASP A 323 13.00 23.23 13.22
N ASP A 324 12.93 23.00 11.90
CA ASP A 324 12.12 23.83 11.00
C ASP A 324 10.63 23.49 11.16
N PRO A 325 9.81 24.34 11.78
CA PRO A 325 8.44 23.99 12.15
C PRO A 325 7.55 23.73 10.93
N ALA A 326 7.86 24.28 9.76
CA ALA A 326 6.97 24.18 8.60
C ALA A 326 7.04 22.81 7.90
N GLY A 327 8.07 22.00 8.20
CA GLY A 327 8.34 20.74 7.52
C GLY A 327 8.29 19.48 8.38
N LEU A 328 8.26 19.61 9.72
CA LEU A 328 8.40 18.48 10.64
C LEU A 328 7.45 17.32 10.36
N HIS A 329 6.16 17.63 10.17
CA HIS A 329 5.15 16.60 9.93
C HIS A 329 5.47 15.77 8.68
N ASN A 330 5.75 16.40 7.54
CA ASN A 330 6.05 15.67 6.30
C ASN A 330 7.39 14.94 6.36
N ALA A 331 8.39 15.50 7.06
CA ALA A 331 9.66 14.82 7.25
C ALA A 331 9.48 13.52 8.05
N LEU A 332 8.73 13.57 9.14
CA LEU A 332 8.40 12.40 9.95
C LEU A 332 7.48 11.43 9.19
N ALA A 333 6.44 11.91 8.51
CA ALA A 333 5.55 11.07 7.71
C ALA A 333 6.31 10.34 6.60
N THR A 334 7.26 11.00 5.95
CA THR A 334 8.14 10.37 4.95
C THR A 334 9.01 9.29 5.59
N LEU A 335 9.64 9.58 6.73
CA LEU A 335 10.44 8.58 7.47
C LEU A 335 9.57 7.39 7.89
N HIS A 336 8.37 7.64 8.40
CA HIS A 336 7.42 6.61 8.81
C HIS A 336 7.00 5.72 7.63
N ALA A 337 6.74 6.31 6.46
CA ALA A 337 6.42 5.57 5.25
C ALA A 337 7.60 4.69 4.79
N ILE A 338 8.83 5.22 4.78
CA ILE A 338 10.04 4.44 4.49
C ILE A 338 10.18 3.29 5.49
N GLY A 339 10.11 3.62 6.79
CA GLY A 339 10.25 2.67 7.89
C GLY A 339 9.18 1.59 7.92
N SER A 340 7.99 1.84 7.35
CA SER A 340 6.95 0.80 7.22
C SER A 340 7.36 -0.35 6.29
N THR A 341 8.37 -0.14 5.43
CA THR A 341 8.96 -1.16 4.56
C THR A 341 10.40 -1.53 4.92
N SER A 342 11.17 -0.55 5.41
CA SER A 342 12.58 -0.71 5.77
C SER A 342 12.89 -0.05 7.12
N PRO A 343 12.46 -0.63 8.27
CA PRO A 343 12.71 -0.06 9.60
C PRO A 343 14.20 0.25 9.87
N ALA A 344 15.09 -0.67 9.46
CA ALA A 344 16.53 -0.54 9.64
C ALA A 344 17.14 0.70 8.96
N ASP A 345 16.53 1.20 7.87
CA ASP A 345 17.03 2.40 7.17
C ASP A 345 16.79 3.67 8.00
N ILE A 346 15.70 3.72 8.78
CA ILE A 346 15.34 4.87 9.61
C ILE A 346 15.78 4.74 11.08
N ALA A 347 16.18 3.55 11.54
CA ALA A 347 16.68 3.32 12.90
C ALA A 347 17.79 4.31 13.34
N PRO A 348 18.78 4.68 12.49
CA PRO A 348 19.77 5.69 12.85
C PRO A 348 19.22 7.09 13.14
N ALA A 349 17.94 7.35 12.84
CA ALA A 349 17.26 8.61 13.07
C ALA A 349 16.51 8.68 14.42
N VAL A 350 16.50 7.63 15.27
CA VAL A 350 15.75 7.64 16.55
C VAL A 350 16.03 8.88 17.38
N ALA A 351 17.30 9.22 17.62
CA ALA A 351 17.68 10.40 18.41
C ALA A 351 17.26 11.75 17.77
N ASP A 352 17.03 11.76 16.45
CA ASP A 352 16.52 12.92 15.71
C ASP A 352 14.97 12.97 15.74
N ILE A 353 14.30 11.85 16.01
CA ILE A 353 12.82 11.70 16.02
C ILE A 353 12.25 11.88 17.42
N GLU A 354 12.89 11.30 18.45
CA GLU A 354 12.41 11.27 19.83
C GLU A 354 11.97 12.64 20.38
N PRO A 355 12.68 13.77 20.15
CA PRO A 355 12.25 15.07 20.66
C PRO A 355 10.86 15.51 20.20
N TYR A 356 10.38 14.95 19.07
CA TYR A 356 9.09 15.32 18.49
C TYR A 356 7.90 14.56 19.10
N LEU A 357 8.14 13.63 20.03
CA LEU A 357 7.09 13.06 20.87
C LEU A 357 6.48 14.11 21.81
N ASP A 358 7.20 15.17 22.16
CA ASP A 358 6.71 16.28 23.02
C ASP A 358 6.28 17.51 22.19
N SER A 359 5.94 17.32 20.92
CA SER A 359 5.55 18.44 20.06
C SER A 359 4.17 18.98 20.44
N ASP A 360 3.99 20.31 20.46
CA ASP A 360 2.67 20.96 20.61
C ASP A 360 1.66 20.54 19.50
N ARG A 361 2.13 19.95 18.39
CA ARG A 361 1.29 19.56 17.26
C ARG A 361 0.95 18.07 17.30
N PRO A 362 -0.34 17.70 17.45
CA PRO A 362 -0.77 16.31 17.52
C PRO A 362 -0.35 15.47 16.30
N SER A 363 -0.34 16.06 15.10
CA SER A 363 0.10 15.39 13.88
C SER A 363 1.60 15.12 13.82
N VAL A 364 2.42 15.91 14.52
CA VAL A 364 3.88 15.69 14.62
C VAL A 364 4.15 14.58 15.62
N ARG A 365 3.50 14.61 16.80
CA ARG A 365 3.59 13.54 17.81
C ARG A 365 3.20 12.18 17.23
N ARG A 366 2.11 12.14 16.46
CA ARG A 366 1.61 10.91 15.81
C ARG A 366 2.64 10.29 14.87
N GLU A 367 3.25 11.09 13.98
CA GLU A 367 4.27 10.56 13.05
C GLU A 367 5.57 10.18 13.76
N ALA A 368 5.99 10.94 14.77
CA ALA A 368 7.15 10.58 15.58
C ALA A 368 6.95 9.23 16.30
N ALA A 369 5.79 9.04 16.93
CA ALA A 369 5.43 7.77 17.54
C ALA A 369 5.32 6.64 16.50
N GLY A 370 4.78 6.92 15.31
CA GLY A 370 4.71 5.98 14.19
C GLY A 370 6.08 5.48 13.74
N CYS A 371 7.03 6.39 13.53
CA CYS A 371 8.43 6.05 13.23
C CYS A 371 9.04 5.14 14.30
N LEU A 372 8.88 5.48 15.59
CA LEU A 372 9.43 4.67 16.67
C LEU A 372 8.73 3.32 16.80
N ALA A 373 7.44 3.23 16.51
CA ALA A 373 6.70 1.97 16.51
C ALA A 373 7.17 1.01 15.42
N VAL A 374 7.46 1.50 14.20
CA VAL A 374 7.99 0.64 13.13
C VAL A 374 9.43 0.22 13.40
N ILE A 375 10.26 1.09 13.99
CA ILE A 375 11.63 0.74 14.41
C ILE A 375 11.58 -0.30 15.54
N ALA A 376 10.78 -0.07 16.58
CA ALA A 376 10.69 -0.96 17.73
C ALA A 376 10.23 -2.38 17.36
N ARG A 377 9.47 -2.54 16.28
CA ARG A 377 9.00 -3.86 15.83
C ARG A 377 10.13 -4.78 15.38
N GLU A 378 11.18 -4.24 14.77
CA GLU A 378 12.34 -5.00 14.30
C GLU A 378 13.53 -4.90 15.26
N ASP A 379 13.79 -3.70 15.79
CA ASP A 379 14.94 -3.41 16.66
C ASP A 379 14.49 -2.68 17.94
N PRO A 380 13.82 -3.36 18.89
CA PRO A 380 13.29 -2.70 20.10
C PRO A 380 14.36 -2.06 20.98
N SER A 381 15.62 -2.52 20.91
CA SER A 381 16.73 -1.95 21.68
C SER A 381 17.00 -0.49 21.36
N ASP A 382 16.78 -0.08 20.11
CA ASP A 382 17.03 1.29 19.66
C ASP A 382 16.00 2.28 20.23
N VAL A 383 14.83 1.80 20.66
CA VAL A 383 13.71 2.62 21.13
C VAL A 383 13.62 2.71 22.66
N ILE A 384 14.41 1.92 23.41
CA ILE A 384 14.42 1.92 24.89
C ILE A 384 14.57 3.34 25.46
N GLY A 385 15.44 4.16 24.88
CA GLY A 385 15.67 5.53 25.33
C GLY A 385 14.43 6.42 25.27
N ALA A 386 13.53 6.15 24.33
CA ALA A 386 12.30 6.91 24.10
C ALA A 386 11.10 6.42 24.93
N VAL A 387 11.22 5.32 25.69
CA VAL A 387 10.11 4.75 26.48
C VAL A 387 9.46 5.78 27.41
N PRO A 388 10.19 6.61 28.19
CA PRO A 388 9.56 7.61 29.05
C PRO A 388 8.66 8.59 28.28
N SER A 389 9.09 9.02 27.10
CA SER A 389 8.34 9.92 26.22
C SER A 389 7.14 9.22 25.56
N LEU A 390 7.27 7.94 25.21
CA LEU A 390 6.17 7.12 24.71
C LEU A 390 5.09 6.88 25.78
N VAL A 391 5.49 6.72 27.04
CA VAL A 391 4.56 6.59 28.16
C VAL A 391 3.80 7.90 28.39
N ALA A 392 4.48 9.05 28.34
CA ALA A 392 3.81 10.36 28.45
C ALA A 392 2.72 10.56 27.38
N LEU A 393 2.94 10.05 26.16
CA LEU A 393 1.94 10.08 25.09
C LEU A 393 0.67 9.26 25.38
N LEU A 394 0.75 8.25 26.25
CA LEU A 394 -0.42 7.45 26.60
C LEU A 394 -1.50 8.28 27.33
N ASP A 395 -1.09 9.34 28.01
CA ASP A 395 -1.99 10.16 28.82
C ASP A 395 -2.65 11.30 27.98
N GLU A 396 -2.28 11.46 26.69
CA GLU A 396 -2.61 12.65 25.87
C GLU A 396 -3.73 12.48 24.81
N GLY A 397 -4.37 11.30 24.68
CA GLY A 397 -5.57 11.10 23.85
C GLY A 397 -5.45 10.08 22.68
N ALA A 398 -6.59 9.73 22.07
CA ALA A 398 -6.78 8.48 21.31
C ALA A 398 -5.94 8.27 20.02
N GLU A 399 -5.75 9.28 19.16
CA GLU A 399 -5.13 9.04 17.84
C GLU A 399 -3.63 8.71 17.90
N GLN A 400 -2.90 9.27 18.87
CA GLN A 400 -1.45 9.03 19.06
C GLN A 400 -1.18 7.74 19.85
N ARG A 401 -2.12 7.35 20.72
CA ARG A 401 -1.98 6.21 21.64
C ARG A 401 -1.65 4.91 20.93
N GLN A 402 -2.27 4.63 19.78
CA GLN A 402 -2.04 3.38 19.05
C GLN A 402 -0.55 3.14 18.74
N HIS A 403 0.16 4.16 18.23
CA HIS A 403 1.57 4.01 17.88
C HIS A 403 2.44 3.88 19.13
N ALA A 404 2.15 4.65 20.18
CA ALA A 404 2.88 4.54 21.45
C ALA A 404 2.70 3.15 22.10
N VAL A 405 1.46 2.64 22.17
CA VAL A 405 1.17 1.28 22.65
C VAL A 405 1.86 0.23 21.78
N SER A 406 1.84 0.37 20.45
CA SER A 406 2.53 -0.57 19.56
C SER A 406 4.05 -0.57 19.78
N ALA A 407 4.66 0.58 19.98
CA ALA A 407 6.09 0.69 20.27
C ALA A 407 6.41 0.04 21.62
N LEU A 408 5.66 0.38 22.67
CA LEU A 408 5.84 -0.17 24.01
C LEU A 408 5.60 -1.68 24.06
N ALA A 409 4.63 -2.21 23.31
CA ALA A 409 4.40 -3.65 23.20
C ALA A 409 5.57 -4.39 22.54
N ALA A 410 6.20 -3.77 21.53
CA ALA A 410 7.39 -4.32 20.90
C ALA A 410 8.58 -4.29 21.87
N VAL A 411 8.81 -3.17 22.56
CA VAL A 411 9.85 -3.09 23.60
C VAL A 411 9.61 -4.11 24.72
N ALA A 412 8.38 -4.23 25.23
CA ALA A 412 8.05 -5.18 26.30
C ALA A 412 8.30 -6.64 25.91
N THR A 413 8.33 -6.97 24.61
CA THR A 413 8.59 -8.33 24.12
C THR A 413 10.03 -8.77 24.39
N GLU A 414 10.99 -7.87 24.28
CA GLU A 414 12.43 -8.18 24.41
C GLU A 414 13.07 -7.55 25.66
N PHE A 415 12.57 -6.39 26.09
CA PHE A 415 13.09 -5.59 27.20
C PHE A 415 11.95 -5.21 28.17
N PRO A 416 11.24 -6.18 28.79
CA PRO A 416 10.10 -5.92 29.65
C PRO A 416 10.41 -4.98 30.83
N GLU A 417 11.64 -5.02 31.36
CA GLU A 417 12.10 -4.13 32.43
C GLU A 417 12.14 -2.65 32.03
N ALA A 418 12.30 -2.35 30.74
CA ALA A 418 12.29 -0.96 30.25
C ALA A 418 10.89 -0.35 30.31
N THR A 419 9.84 -1.18 30.34
CA THR A 419 8.43 -0.77 30.27
C THR A 419 7.72 -0.72 31.63
N GLU A 420 8.47 -0.76 32.74
CA GLU A 420 7.91 -0.72 34.10
C GLU A 420 6.96 0.48 34.33
N SER A 421 7.35 1.68 33.87
CA SER A 421 6.55 2.89 34.03
C SER A 421 5.27 2.91 33.19
N ALA A 422 5.12 1.99 32.22
CA ALA A 422 3.95 1.91 31.36
C ALA A 422 2.81 1.08 31.94
N VAL A 423 3.04 0.30 33.02
CA VAL A 423 2.08 -0.70 33.52
C VAL A 423 0.70 -0.10 33.84
N GLY A 424 0.64 1.02 34.56
CA GLY A 424 -0.63 1.67 34.88
C GLY A 424 -1.39 2.13 33.64
N SER A 425 -0.77 2.95 32.78
CA SER A 425 -1.40 3.48 31.57
C SER A 425 -1.80 2.37 30.58
N LEU A 426 -1.02 1.29 30.48
CA LEU A 426 -1.39 0.13 29.65
C LEU A 426 -2.60 -0.63 30.21
N ALA A 427 -2.76 -0.70 31.54
CA ALA A 427 -3.93 -1.32 32.15
C ALA A 427 -5.18 -0.48 31.91
N ASP A 428 -5.08 0.84 32.10
CA ASP A 428 -6.17 1.78 31.81
C ASP A 428 -6.63 1.65 30.34
N ILE A 429 -5.68 1.59 29.40
CA ILE A 429 -6.00 1.42 27.97
C ILE A 429 -6.63 0.06 27.66
N ALA A 430 -6.19 -1.02 28.31
CA ALA A 430 -6.80 -2.33 28.09
C ALA A 430 -8.27 -2.37 28.54
N LEU A 431 -8.58 -1.66 29.62
CA LEU A 431 -9.92 -1.60 30.24
C LEU A 431 -10.86 -0.59 29.56
N ASP A 432 -10.33 0.44 28.89
CA ASP A 432 -11.15 1.46 28.23
C ASP A 432 -11.91 0.91 27.01
N GLU A 433 -13.21 0.68 27.16
CA GLU A 433 -14.09 0.21 26.06
C GLU A 433 -14.26 1.22 24.91
N SER A 434 -13.87 2.49 25.10
CA SER A 434 -13.88 3.48 24.02
C SER A 434 -12.68 3.34 23.08
N GLU A 435 -11.64 2.61 23.50
CA GLU A 435 -10.47 2.33 22.67
C GLU A 435 -10.75 1.27 21.60
N PRO A 436 -10.16 1.38 20.41
CA PRO A 436 -10.25 0.33 19.41
C PRO A 436 -9.67 -1.00 19.93
N ASP A 437 -10.35 -2.11 19.65
CA ASP A 437 -9.96 -3.45 20.12
C ASP A 437 -8.49 -3.79 19.85
N HIS A 438 -7.93 -3.39 18.71
CA HIS A 438 -6.52 -3.66 18.40
C HIS A 438 -5.55 -2.94 19.35
N VAL A 439 -5.89 -1.74 19.82
CA VAL A 439 -5.10 -0.98 20.80
C VAL A 439 -5.17 -1.65 22.16
N ARG A 440 -6.40 -1.99 22.61
CA ARG A 440 -6.65 -2.71 23.86
C ARG A 440 -5.91 -4.04 23.89
N LEU A 441 -5.96 -4.80 22.80
CA LEU A 441 -5.27 -6.08 22.63
C LEU A 441 -3.75 -5.93 22.73
N SER A 442 -3.17 -4.91 22.10
CA SER A 442 -1.74 -4.63 22.20
C SER A 442 -1.33 -4.24 23.62
N ALA A 443 -2.16 -3.47 24.34
CA ALA A 443 -1.89 -3.04 25.70
C ALA A 443 -1.88 -4.22 26.69
N ILE A 444 -2.91 -5.07 26.70
CA ILE A 444 -2.95 -6.25 27.57
C ILE A 444 -1.86 -7.27 27.23
N ALA A 445 -1.50 -7.40 25.95
CA ALA A 445 -0.41 -8.27 25.52
C ALA A 445 0.96 -7.73 25.98
N ALA A 446 1.16 -6.41 26.01
CA ALA A 446 2.35 -5.79 26.58
C ALA A 446 2.43 -6.06 28.09
N LEU A 447 1.33 -5.88 28.83
CA LEU A 447 1.26 -6.18 30.27
C LEU A 447 1.60 -7.65 30.58
N GLY A 448 1.10 -8.59 29.79
CA GLY A 448 1.43 -10.01 29.96
C GLY A 448 2.94 -10.29 29.88
N ARG A 449 3.68 -9.53 29.07
CA ARG A 449 5.15 -9.66 28.93
C ARG A 449 5.91 -9.03 30.10
N THR A 450 5.35 -8.02 30.76
CA THR A 450 6.00 -7.33 31.88
C THR A 450 5.83 -8.04 33.22
N VAL A 451 4.94 -9.04 33.33
CA VAL A 451 4.66 -9.78 34.58
C VAL A 451 5.92 -10.20 35.32
N ARG A 452 6.93 -10.77 34.63
CA ARG A 452 8.17 -11.23 35.28
C ARG A 452 9.11 -10.10 35.69
N ALA A 453 9.13 -9.01 34.94
CA ALA A 453 10.03 -7.89 35.19
C ALA A 453 9.46 -6.91 36.24
N SER A 454 8.14 -6.77 36.29
CA SER A 454 7.42 -5.73 37.05
C SER A 454 6.25 -6.32 37.83
N SER A 455 6.42 -7.51 38.42
CA SER A 455 5.31 -8.27 39.03
C SER A 455 4.51 -7.50 40.07
N ALA A 456 5.16 -6.72 40.93
CA ALA A 456 4.49 -5.92 41.95
C ALA A 456 3.49 -4.92 41.34
N LEU A 457 3.89 -4.21 40.28
CA LEU A 457 3.02 -3.25 39.60
C LEU A 457 1.89 -3.92 38.83
N VAL A 458 2.15 -5.09 38.23
CA VAL A 458 1.08 -5.84 37.55
C VAL A 458 0.05 -6.36 38.55
N ILE A 459 0.48 -6.78 39.75
CA ILE A 459 -0.43 -7.18 40.84
C ILE A 459 -1.30 -6.00 41.29
N ASP A 460 -0.74 -4.80 41.36
CA ASP A 460 -1.48 -3.60 41.78
C ASP A 460 -2.67 -3.28 40.86
N VAL A 461 -2.60 -3.65 39.56
CA VAL A 461 -3.68 -3.46 38.58
C VAL A 461 -4.43 -4.76 38.25
N PHE A 462 -4.07 -5.88 38.87
CA PHE A 462 -4.55 -7.20 38.46
C PHE A 462 -6.05 -7.40 38.70
N GLU A 463 -6.58 -6.89 39.83
CA GLU A 463 -8.00 -7.00 40.19
C GLU A 463 -8.89 -6.38 39.10
N ASP A 464 -8.52 -5.20 38.58
CA ASP A 464 -9.28 -4.54 37.52
C ASP A 464 -9.19 -5.32 36.20
N LEU A 465 -8.03 -5.90 35.88
CA LEU A 465 -7.83 -6.67 34.65
C LEU A 465 -8.64 -7.98 34.60
N VAL A 466 -9.13 -8.48 35.74
CA VAL A 466 -10.05 -9.64 35.78
C VAL A 466 -11.40 -9.30 35.15
N GLU A 467 -11.82 -8.02 35.12
CA GLU A 467 -13.06 -7.61 34.43
C GLU A 467 -13.06 -7.98 32.94
N LEU A 468 -11.88 -8.07 32.32
CA LEU A 468 -11.73 -8.49 30.92
C LEU A 468 -12.09 -9.97 30.67
N TYR A 469 -12.33 -10.77 31.72
CA TYR A 469 -12.85 -12.13 31.59
C TYR A 469 -14.23 -12.16 30.94
N ASP A 470 -15.02 -11.10 31.13
CA ASP A 470 -16.36 -10.96 30.57
C ASP A 470 -16.39 -10.17 29.25
N ALA A 471 -15.21 -9.80 28.70
CA ALA A 471 -15.14 -9.02 27.47
C ALA A 471 -15.79 -9.76 26.29
N ASP A 472 -16.63 -9.05 25.52
CA ASP A 472 -17.28 -9.56 24.31
C ASP A 472 -16.27 -10.06 23.28
N ASN A 473 -15.15 -9.35 23.13
CA ASN A 473 -14.06 -9.76 22.26
C ASN A 473 -13.27 -10.91 22.90
N HIS A 474 -13.44 -12.12 22.37
CA HIS A 474 -12.77 -13.33 22.83
C HIS A 474 -11.23 -13.22 22.91
N LYS A 475 -10.60 -12.38 22.08
CA LYS A 475 -9.15 -12.17 22.13
C LYS A 475 -8.72 -11.37 23.36
N LEU A 476 -9.53 -10.39 23.80
CA LEU A 476 -9.24 -9.62 25.01
C LEU A 476 -9.36 -10.52 26.24
N ARG A 477 -10.45 -11.29 26.32
CA ARG A 477 -10.65 -12.31 27.34
C ARG A 477 -9.49 -13.30 27.39
N ASN A 478 -9.13 -13.89 26.24
CA ASN A 478 -8.00 -14.82 26.14
C ASN A 478 -6.68 -14.19 26.65
N ASN A 479 -6.38 -12.95 26.26
CA ASN A 479 -5.16 -12.27 26.71
C ASN A 479 -5.17 -11.96 28.22
N ALA A 480 -6.33 -11.61 28.79
CA ALA A 480 -6.46 -11.40 30.23
C ALA A 480 -6.18 -12.70 31.00
N VAL A 481 -6.74 -13.82 30.55
CA VAL A 481 -6.50 -15.13 31.17
C VAL A 481 -5.05 -15.60 30.95
N ALA A 482 -4.43 -15.26 29.82
CA ALA A 482 -3.01 -15.51 29.58
C ALA A 482 -2.11 -14.70 30.54
N LEU A 483 -2.47 -13.44 30.81
CA LEU A 483 -1.80 -12.63 31.83
C LEU A 483 -1.95 -13.27 33.20
N THR A 484 -3.17 -13.71 33.58
CA THR A 484 -3.39 -14.43 34.84
C THR A 484 -2.58 -15.72 34.92
N TYR A 485 -2.45 -16.44 33.81
CA TYR A 485 -1.58 -17.61 33.72
C TYR A 485 -0.15 -17.23 34.10
N GLU A 486 0.43 -16.20 33.48
CA GLU A 486 1.78 -15.71 33.81
C GLU A 486 1.90 -15.24 35.27
N VAL A 487 0.90 -14.53 35.81
CA VAL A 487 0.87 -14.14 37.23
C VAL A 487 0.88 -15.37 38.14
N ALA A 488 0.10 -16.41 37.81
CA ALA A 488 0.06 -17.65 38.57
C ALA A 488 1.38 -18.45 38.53
N ASP A 489 2.31 -18.14 37.63
CA ASP A 489 3.64 -18.76 37.68
C ASP A 489 4.50 -18.22 38.85
N LEU A 490 4.20 -17.00 39.29
CA LEU A 490 4.96 -16.27 40.32
C LEU A 490 4.17 -16.12 41.63
N HIS A 491 2.86 -15.95 41.53
CA HIS A 491 1.96 -15.48 42.58
C HIS A 491 0.65 -16.27 42.59
N THR A 492 0.74 -17.58 42.81
CA THR A 492 -0.44 -18.45 42.98
C THR A 492 -1.34 -17.99 44.13
N ASP A 493 -0.79 -17.31 45.14
CA ASP A 493 -1.49 -16.74 46.30
C ASP A 493 -2.41 -15.57 45.92
N VAL A 494 -2.01 -14.76 44.93
CA VAL A 494 -2.87 -13.69 44.38
C VAL A 494 -3.99 -14.30 43.54
N VAL A 495 -3.67 -15.28 42.70
CA VAL A 495 -4.62 -15.89 41.76
C VAL A 495 -5.64 -16.81 42.46
N GLU A 496 -5.32 -17.35 43.64
CA GLU A 496 -6.24 -18.18 44.44
C GLU A 496 -7.60 -17.52 44.65
N GLY A 497 -7.63 -16.20 44.85
CA GLY A 497 -8.86 -15.43 45.06
C GLY A 497 -9.85 -15.45 43.89
N TYR A 498 -9.40 -15.82 42.69
CA TYR A 498 -10.14 -15.76 41.43
C TYR A 498 -10.45 -17.16 40.85
N VAL A 499 -10.31 -18.22 41.66
CA VAL A 499 -10.53 -19.61 41.20
C VAL A 499 -11.93 -19.79 40.59
N ASP A 500 -12.97 -19.20 41.20
CA ASP A 500 -14.34 -19.33 40.72
C ASP A 500 -14.54 -18.59 39.38
N ASP A 501 -13.94 -17.40 39.22
CA ASP A 501 -13.98 -16.64 37.97
C ASP A 501 -13.27 -17.38 36.83
N ILE A 502 -12.10 -17.95 37.11
CA ILE A 502 -11.34 -18.75 36.15
C ILE A 502 -12.07 -20.06 35.84
N ALA A 503 -12.78 -20.66 36.81
CA ALA A 503 -13.55 -21.87 36.61
C ALA A 503 -14.70 -21.69 35.60
N ALA A 504 -15.35 -20.53 35.60
CA ALA A 504 -16.40 -20.20 34.62
C ALA A 504 -15.87 -20.27 33.17
N LEU A 505 -14.58 -19.98 32.98
CA LEU A 505 -13.91 -19.95 31.68
C LEU A 505 -13.51 -21.35 31.16
N LEU A 506 -13.64 -22.41 31.97
CA LEU A 506 -13.30 -23.77 31.57
C LEU A 506 -14.25 -24.38 30.54
N THR A 507 -15.40 -23.76 30.28
CA THR A 507 -16.46 -24.34 29.42
C THR A 507 -16.88 -23.44 28.27
N VAL A 508 -16.13 -22.36 28.02
CA VAL A 508 -16.44 -21.43 26.92
C VAL A 508 -16.06 -22.01 25.56
N ASP A 509 -16.76 -21.54 24.52
CA ASP A 509 -16.53 -21.89 23.10
C ASP A 509 -15.32 -21.13 22.51
N ASP A 510 -14.19 -21.15 23.23
CA ASP A 510 -12.89 -20.68 22.75
C ASP A 510 -11.78 -21.52 23.38
N ASP A 511 -11.13 -22.33 22.56
CA ASP A 511 -10.09 -23.27 23.02
C ASP A 511 -8.95 -22.55 23.73
N ARG A 512 -8.53 -21.37 23.26
CA ARG A 512 -7.41 -20.64 23.87
C ARG A 512 -7.73 -20.18 25.28
N THR A 513 -8.95 -19.68 25.50
CA THR A 513 -9.45 -19.35 26.84
C THR A 513 -9.48 -20.58 27.74
N ARG A 514 -10.02 -21.73 27.25
CA ARG A 514 -10.03 -22.97 28.03
C ARG A 514 -8.62 -23.48 28.37
N ILE A 515 -7.66 -23.38 27.42
CA ILE A 515 -6.26 -23.74 27.64
C ILE A 515 -5.64 -22.91 28.76
N ASN A 516 -5.78 -21.58 28.68
CA ASN A 516 -5.18 -20.70 29.68
C ASN A 516 -5.86 -20.87 31.05
N ALA A 517 -7.19 -20.96 31.10
CA ALA A 517 -7.94 -21.16 32.35
C ALA A 517 -7.55 -22.48 33.04
N SER A 518 -7.54 -23.59 32.30
CA SER A 518 -7.15 -24.90 32.83
C SER A 518 -5.67 -24.94 33.25
N GLY A 519 -4.77 -24.28 32.51
CA GLY A 519 -3.36 -24.18 32.86
C GLY A 519 -3.12 -23.34 34.13
N THR A 520 -3.87 -22.25 34.28
CA THR A 520 -3.83 -21.39 35.48
C THR A 520 -4.30 -22.17 36.71
N LEU A 521 -5.44 -22.85 36.62
CA LEU A 521 -5.96 -23.67 37.73
C LEU A 521 -5.06 -24.87 38.04
N ALA A 522 -4.36 -25.43 37.05
CA ALA A 522 -3.30 -26.40 37.32
C ALA A 522 -2.23 -25.78 38.23
N ARG A 523 -1.68 -24.60 37.88
CA ARG A 523 -0.68 -23.88 38.70
C ARG A 523 -1.19 -23.64 40.11
N VAL A 524 -2.39 -23.09 40.26
CA VAL A 524 -3.01 -22.86 41.57
C VAL A 524 -3.16 -24.16 42.37
N ALA A 525 -3.63 -25.25 41.75
CA ALA A 525 -3.82 -26.55 42.42
C ALA A 525 -2.53 -27.14 43.01
N LYS A 526 -1.35 -26.71 42.53
CA LYS A 526 -0.06 -27.15 43.07
C LYS A 526 0.16 -26.64 44.50
N ASP A 527 -0.21 -25.39 44.76
CA ASP A 527 0.07 -24.71 46.03
C ASP A 527 -1.20 -24.59 46.91
N PHE A 528 -2.37 -24.50 46.26
CA PHE A 528 -3.70 -24.32 46.87
C PHE A 528 -4.70 -25.39 46.38
N PRO A 529 -4.42 -26.70 46.59
CA PRO A 529 -5.29 -27.77 46.11
C PRO A 529 -6.70 -27.72 46.70
N ALA A 530 -6.85 -27.25 47.95
CA ALA A 530 -8.15 -27.14 48.60
C ALA A 530 -9.12 -26.20 47.88
N SER A 531 -8.59 -25.14 47.25
CA SER A 531 -9.36 -24.12 46.53
C SER A 531 -9.82 -24.63 45.17
N VAL A 532 -9.06 -25.54 44.54
CA VAL A 532 -9.40 -26.14 43.24
C VAL A 532 -10.18 -27.47 43.38
N ASN A 533 -10.15 -28.13 44.54
CA ASN A 533 -10.87 -29.38 44.82
C ASN A 533 -12.35 -29.41 44.38
N PRO A 534 -13.16 -28.34 44.57
CA PRO A 534 -14.54 -28.33 44.11
C PRO A 534 -14.71 -28.54 42.59
N LEU A 535 -13.66 -28.29 41.80
CA LEU A 535 -13.67 -28.38 40.34
C LEU A 535 -13.31 -29.77 39.80
N ILE A 536 -13.07 -30.77 40.67
CA ILE A 536 -12.75 -32.15 40.26
C ILE A 536 -13.75 -32.69 39.21
N PRO A 537 -15.09 -32.56 39.37
CA PRO A 537 -16.03 -33.02 38.35
C PRO A 537 -15.81 -32.36 36.99
N THR A 538 -15.61 -31.04 36.97
CA THR A 538 -15.34 -30.28 35.74
C THR A 538 -14.06 -30.76 35.06
N PHE A 539 -12.99 -31.01 35.82
CA PHE A 539 -11.75 -31.51 35.25
C PHE A 539 -11.84 -32.97 34.77
N ILE A 540 -12.72 -33.80 35.36
CA ILE A 540 -13.02 -35.12 34.82
C ILE A 540 -13.69 -34.99 33.44
N ASP A 541 -14.64 -34.07 33.28
CA ASP A 541 -15.30 -33.82 32.00
C ASP A 541 -14.28 -33.32 30.94
N LEU A 542 -13.36 -32.43 31.33
CA LEU A 542 -12.30 -31.90 30.46
C LEU A 542 -11.27 -32.95 29.99
N LEU A 543 -11.25 -34.16 30.55
CA LEU A 543 -10.46 -35.27 29.98
C LEU A 543 -10.94 -35.68 28.59
N SER A 544 -12.15 -35.27 28.19
CA SER A 544 -12.72 -35.52 26.87
C SER A 544 -12.74 -34.28 25.98
N ASP A 545 -12.11 -33.16 26.39
CA ASP A 545 -12.05 -31.94 25.57
C ASP A 545 -11.39 -32.22 24.23
N ASP A 546 -11.86 -31.57 23.16
CA ASP A 546 -11.31 -31.74 21.81
C ASP A 546 -9.84 -31.28 21.74
N ASN A 547 -9.44 -30.31 22.56
CA ASN A 547 -8.10 -29.76 22.59
C ASN A 547 -7.14 -30.55 23.51
N GLU A 548 -6.03 -31.03 22.95
CA GLU A 548 -5.05 -31.84 23.71
C GLU A 548 -4.43 -31.12 24.91
N GLN A 549 -4.25 -29.80 24.84
CA GLN A 549 -3.61 -29.04 25.91
C GLN A 549 -4.56 -28.88 27.10
N VAL A 550 -5.87 -28.76 26.86
CA VAL A 550 -6.90 -28.77 27.92
C VAL A 550 -6.92 -30.13 28.61
N ARG A 551 -6.90 -31.23 27.85
CA ARG A 551 -6.81 -32.59 28.41
C ARG A 551 -5.54 -32.79 29.24
N GLU A 552 -4.39 -32.30 28.77
CA GLU A 552 -3.14 -32.34 29.54
C GLU A 552 -3.28 -31.57 30.87
N ASN A 553 -3.80 -30.34 30.82
CA ASN A 553 -3.98 -29.50 32.00
C ASN A 553 -4.96 -30.13 33.00
N ALA A 554 -6.03 -30.78 32.51
CA ALA A 554 -6.96 -31.51 33.36
C ALA A 554 -6.26 -32.66 34.11
N CYS A 555 -5.41 -33.43 33.42
CA CYS A 555 -4.62 -34.47 34.07
C CYS A 555 -3.65 -33.89 35.12
N TRP A 556 -3.04 -32.73 34.85
CA TRP A 556 -2.21 -32.03 35.82
C TRP A 556 -2.99 -31.68 37.09
N VAL A 557 -4.18 -31.09 36.95
CA VAL A 557 -5.04 -30.73 38.09
C VAL A 557 -5.42 -31.98 38.86
N LEU A 558 -6.03 -32.97 38.21
CA LEU A 558 -6.53 -34.18 38.87
C LEU A 558 -5.43 -34.95 39.62
N GLY A 559 -4.21 -35.01 39.06
CA GLY A 559 -3.07 -35.61 39.74
C GLY A 559 -2.57 -34.78 40.93
N ARG A 560 -2.53 -33.44 40.84
CA ARG A 560 -2.15 -32.55 41.96
C ARG A 560 -3.15 -32.60 43.11
N LEU A 561 -4.42 -32.83 42.79
CA LEU A 561 -5.50 -32.97 43.76
C LEU A 561 -5.63 -34.40 44.32
N GLU A 562 -4.85 -35.36 43.81
CA GLU A 562 -4.97 -36.79 44.15
C GLU A 562 -6.43 -37.30 44.01
N ALA A 563 -7.11 -36.86 42.95
CA ALA A 563 -8.54 -37.06 42.73
C ALA A 563 -8.90 -38.52 42.41
N SER A 564 -9.13 -39.33 43.46
CA SER A 564 -9.44 -40.76 43.36
C SER A 564 -10.65 -41.09 42.47
N GLU A 565 -11.62 -40.18 42.40
CA GLU A 565 -12.83 -40.26 41.59
C GLU A 565 -12.54 -40.26 40.09
N ALA A 566 -11.42 -39.66 39.66
CA ALA A 566 -11.02 -39.59 38.27
C ALA A 566 -10.31 -40.85 37.75
N LYS A 567 -9.94 -41.79 38.64
CA LYS A 567 -9.09 -42.95 38.29
C LYS A 567 -9.64 -43.76 37.12
N ALA A 568 -10.92 -44.11 37.16
CA ALA A 568 -11.55 -44.91 36.11
C ALA A 568 -11.54 -44.19 34.75
N THR A 569 -11.91 -42.90 34.72
CA THR A 569 -11.91 -42.08 33.50
C THR A 569 -10.50 -41.90 32.94
N LEU A 570 -9.50 -41.72 33.80
CA LEU A 570 -8.09 -41.63 33.39
C LEU A 570 -7.57 -42.97 32.81
N GLU A 571 -7.92 -44.11 33.42
CA GLU A 571 -7.57 -45.45 32.90
C GLU A 571 -8.21 -45.73 31.54
N GLU A 572 -9.47 -45.33 31.34
CA GLU A 572 -10.16 -45.40 30.05
C GLU A 572 -9.48 -44.49 29.03
N ARG A 573 -9.28 -43.21 29.37
CA ARG A 573 -8.67 -42.23 28.47
C ARG A 573 -7.25 -42.62 28.06
N LEU A 574 -6.46 -43.24 28.94
CA LEU A 574 -5.11 -43.72 28.62
C LEU A 574 -5.08 -44.70 27.44
N GLN A 575 -6.13 -45.51 27.26
CA GLN A 575 -6.21 -46.51 26.20
C GLN A 575 -6.52 -45.88 24.83
N GLU A 576 -7.26 -44.79 24.83
CA GLU A 576 -7.80 -44.16 23.62
C GLU A 576 -7.05 -42.88 23.20
N GLU A 577 -6.25 -42.30 24.10
CA GLU A 577 -5.61 -41.01 23.87
C GLU A 577 -4.55 -41.09 22.74
N PRO A 578 -4.77 -40.37 21.62
CA PRO A 578 -3.83 -40.39 20.49
C PRO A 578 -2.54 -39.61 20.78
N ASN A 579 -2.62 -38.54 21.58
CA ASN A 579 -1.49 -37.65 21.84
C ASN A 579 -0.53 -38.23 22.89
N GLU A 580 0.75 -38.37 22.53
CA GLU A 580 1.77 -38.96 23.41
C GLU A 580 2.03 -38.14 24.68
N THR A 581 2.06 -36.81 24.58
CA THR A 581 2.23 -35.91 25.72
C THR A 581 1.09 -36.08 26.71
N VAL A 582 -0.15 -36.14 26.22
CA VAL A 582 -1.34 -36.35 27.06
C VAL A 582 -1.32 -37.75 27.69
N ARG A 583 -0.98 -38.82 26.94
CA ARG A 583 -0.81 -40.17 27.52
C ARG A 583 0.19 -40.21 28.67
N ASN A 584 1.35 -39.57 28.49
CA ASN A 584 2.37 -39.48 29.52
C ASN A 584 1.84 -38.72 30.75
N ARG A 585 1.04 -37.68 30.53
CA ARG A 585 0.42 -36.91 31.62
C ARG A 585 -0.67 -37.70 32.36
N ILE A 586 -1.49 -38.47 31.65
CA ILE A 586 -2.50 -39.36 32.25
C ILE A 586 -1.80 -40.39 33.15
N ALA A 587 -0.71 -41.01 32.67
CA ALA A 587 0.05 -41.98 33.46
C ALA A 587 0.67 -41.34 34.72
N TRP A 588 1.17 -40.10 34.62
CA TRP A 588 1.63 -39.35 35.78
C TRP A 588 0.50 -39.09 36.79
N ALA A 589 -0.68 -38.67 36.33
CA ALA A 589 -1.83 -38.41 37.19
C ALA A 589 -2.30 -39.67 37.93
N LEU A 590 -2.36 -40.81 37.24
CA LEU A 590 -2.68 -42.12 37.84
C LEU A 590 -1.67 -42.51 38.93
N ALA A 591 -0.38 -42.29 38.69
CA ALA A 591 0.66 -42.56 39.68
C ALA A 591 0.62 -41.62 40.89
N ALA A 592 0.14 -40.39 40.71
CA ALA A 592 -0.07 -39.44 41.81
C ALA A 592 -1.29 -39.83 42.67
N ILE A 593 -2.38 -40.29 42.04
CA ILE A 593 -3.60 -40.76 42.72
C ILE A 593 -3.38 -42.05 43.51
N ASP A 594 -2.54 -42.96 43.00
CA ASP A 594 -2.25 -44.26 43.62
C ASP A 594 -0.72 -44.52 43.63
N PRO A 595 0.02 -43.90 44.55
CA PRO A 595 1.47 -44.07 44.64
C PRO A 595 1.80 -45.49 45.12
N VAL A 596 2.50 -46.24 44.26
CA VAL A 596 2.92 -47.65 44.48
C VAL A 596 3.83 -47.83 45.69
#